data_AF-A0A7E6F613-F1
#
_entry.id   AF-A0A7E6F613-F1
#
_cell.length_a   1.000
_cell.length_b   1.000
_cell.length_c   1.000
_cell.angle_alpha   90.00
_cell.angle_beta   90.00
_cell.angle_gamma   90.00
#
_symmetry.space_group_name_H-M   'P 1'
#
loop_
_entity.id
_entity.type
_entity.pdbx_description
1 polymer ?
#
loop_
_entity_poly.entity_id
_entity_poly.type
_entity_poly.pdbx_seq_one_letter_code
_entity_poly.pdbx_strand_id
1 'polypeptide(L)'
;MIILPSTEELDAKSASELEDLFHGFMSQIQVQCNKIARVGSHGDGGWNVCLDKGYFPMVPCLVYSFGIGLESSFDVEMQKIFSCEVHSFDPFVNKTGIPNLSLMNFHSIGIMDRTDVVSDRVFMTLSDIRKYLNHTENVFILKMDIEMAEWRSLTKAISDGELDHVKQLLVEFHVLYYTAESKWNVFHNAFIIIKKLMDLNFRTFSITKNEDCNYVSHKNILLTRCYNVHMIKVS
;
A
#
# COMPACT_ATOMS: atom_id res chain seq x y z
N MET A 1 9.45 -7.04 20.07
CA MET A 1 9.93 -6.69 18.72
C MET A 1 9.75 -7.91 17.84
N ILE A 2 8.99 -7.82 16.75
CA ILE A 2 8.84 -8.95 15.82
C ILE A 2 10.13 -9.06 15.02
N ILE A 3 10.77 -10.23 15.07
CA ILE A 3 11.97 -10.54 14.32
C ILE A 3 11.53 -11.34 13.11
N LEU A 4 11.72 -10.77 11.91
CA LEU A 4 11.52 -11.50 10.66
C LEU A 4 12.69 -12.44 10.41
N PRO A 5 12.46 -13.60 9.77
CA PRO A 5 13.54 -14.50 9.39
C PRO A 5 14.60 -13.81 8.51
N SER A 6 15.83 -14.32 8.56
CA SER A 6 16.89 -13.92 7.64
C SER A 6 16.55 -14.35 6.21
N THR A 7 17.22 -13.76 5.21
CA THR A 7 17.03 -14.19 3.81
C THR A 7 17.40 -15.66 3.64
N GLU A 8 18.49 -16.12 4.28
CA GLU A 8 18.91 -17.52 4.26
C GLU A 8 17.86 -18.45 4.90
N GLU A 9 17.21 -18.02 5.98
CA GLU A 9 16.11 -18.76 6.61
C GLU A 9 14.85 -18.79 5.75
N LEU A 10 14.59 -17.74 4.96
CA LEU A 10 13.48 -17.71 3.99
C LEU A 10 13.77 -18.61 2.78
N ASP A 11 15.00 -18.57 2.25
CA ASP A 11 15.47 -19.40 1.13
C ASP A 11 15.37 -20.91 1.43
N ALA A 12 15.55 -21.28 2.71
CA ALA A 12 15.48 -22.66 3.16
C ALA A 12 14.04 -23.20 3.32
N LYS A 13 13.03 -22.33 3.31
CA LYS A 13 11.62 -22.72 3.53
C LYS A 13 10.97 -23.25 2.26
N SER A 14 10.08 -24.22 2.44
CA SER A 14 9.13 -24.63 1.41
C SER A 14 8.09 -23.54 1.13
N ALA A 15 7.42 -23.61 -0.01
CA ALA A 15 6.35 -22.67 -0.36
C ALA A 15 5.19 -22.68 0.66
N SER A 16 4.84 -23.86 1.19
CA SER A 16 3.83 -24.02 2.25
C SER A 16 4.23 -23.35 3.55
N GLU A 17 5.52 -23.45 3.94
CA GLU A 17 6.03 -22.78 5.13
C GLU A 17 6.06 -21.26 4.95
N LEU A 18 6.37 -20.78 3.74
CA LEU A 18 6.33 -19.35 3.43
C LEU A 18 4.90 -18.80 3.40
N GLU A 19 3.92 -19.56 2.88
CA GLU A 19 2.50 -19.23 2.94
C GLU A 19 2.04 -19.12 4.40
N ASP A 20 2.30 -20.14 5.22
CA ASP A 20 1.96 -20.14 6.64
C ASP A 20 2.57 -18.94 7.38
N LEU A 21 3.86 -18.69 7.14
CA LEU A 21 4.58 -17.58 7.75
C LEU A 21 3.97 -16.24 7.34
N PHE A 22 3.64 -16.06 6.05
CA PHE A 22 3.04 -14.84 5.53
C PHE A 22 1.69 -14.56 6.17
N HIS A 23 0.78 -15.53 6.21
CA HIS A 23 -0.54 -15.33 6.82
C HIS A 23 -0.47 -15.14 8.33
N GLY A 24 0.48 -15.80 8.99
CA GLY A 24 0.79 -15.56 10.40
C GLY A 24 1.25 -14.12 10.64
N PHE A 25 2.16 -13.61 9.80
CA PHE A 25 2.63 -12.24 9.85
C PHE A 25 1.52 -11.22 9.54
N MET A 26 0.68 -11.49 8.54
CA MET A 26 -0.49 -10.67 8.18
C MET A 26 -1.65 -10.74 9.19
N SER A 27 -1.36 -11.23 10.41
CA SER A 27 -2.25 -11.16 11.56
C SER A 27 -1.60 -10.45 12.75
N GLN A 28 -0.43 -9.83 12.57
CA GLN A 28 0.35 -9.22 13.65
C GLN A 28 0.34 -7.69 13.57
N ILE A 29 -0.15 -7.07 14.65
CA ILE A 29 0.03 -5.63 14.90
C ILE A 29 1.38 -5.42 15.58
N GLN A 30 2.15 -4.45 15.09
CA GLN A 30 3.56 -4.22 15.48
C GLN A 30 3.74 -2.96 16.33
N VAL A 31 2.80 -2.02 16.23
CA VAL A 31 2.77 -0.78 17.00
C VAL A 31 1.32 -0.40 17.30
N GLN A 32 1.09 0.19 18.48
CA GLN A 32 -0.24 0.67 18.86
C GLN A 32 -0.48 2.05 18.25
N CYS A 33 -1.64 2.22 17.60
CA CYS A 33 -2.24 3.52 17.34
C CYS A 33 -3.50 3.64 18.20
N ASN A 34 -3.52 4.60 19.12
CA ASN A 34 -4.62 4.76 20.07
C ASN A 34 -5.87 5.37 19.44
N LYS A 35 -5.69 6.17 18.39
CA LYS A 35 -6.77 6.84 17.66
C LYS A 35 -6.71 6.44 16.19
N ILE A 36 -7.55 5.50 15.81
CA ILE A 36 -7.69 5.08 14.41
C ILE A 36 -9.00 5.66 13.88
N ALA A 37 -8.93 6.38 12.75
CA ALA A 37 -10.12 6.76 11.99
C ALA A 37 -10.16 5.95 10.69
N ARG A 38 -11.33 5.37 10.38
CA ARG A 38 -11.60 4.84 9.05
C ARG A 38 -12.14 5.99 8.20
N VAL A 39 -11.35 6.41 7.23
CA VAL A 39 -11.65 7.55 6.34
C VAL A 39 -12.12 6.98 5.00
N GLY A 40 -13.20 7.51 4.45
CA GLY A 40 -13.88 7.00 3.26
C GLY A 40 -15.08 6.11 3.58
N SER A 41 -15.64 5.49 2.54
CA SER A 41 -16.88 4.71 2.61
C SER A 41 -16.72 3.40 3.39
N HIS A 42 -17.85 2.76 3.68
CA HIS A 42 -17.84 1.41 4.22
C HIS A 42 -17.44 0.41 3.11
N GLY A 43 -16.61 -0.59 3.42
CA GLY A 43 -16.01 -1.48 2.42
C GLY A 43 -14.70 -0.94 1.84
N ASP A 44 -14.42 -1.20 0.56
CA ASP A 44 -13.12 -0.97 -0.11
C ASP A 44 -12.69 0.51 -0.19
N GLY A 45 -13.66 1.44 -0.17
CA GLY A 45 -13.36 2.86 -0.18
C GLY A 45 -12.82 3.42 1.14
N GLY A 46 -12.91 2.65 2.24
CA GLY A 46 -12.47 3.07 3.56
C GLY A 46 -11.03 2.63 3.88
N TRP A 47 -10.24 3.51 4.47
CA TRP A 47 -8.86 3.23 4.87
C TRP A 47 -8.58 3.72 6.29
N ASN A 48 -7.83 2.93 7.06
CA ASN A 48 -7.54 3.27 8.45
C ASN A 48 -6.33 4.22 8.52
N VAL A 49 -6.54 5.39 9.12
CA VAL A 49 -5.52 6.42 9.32
C VAL A 49 -5.21 6.52 10.81
N CYS A 50 -3.92 6.51 11.16
CA CYS A 50 -3.52 6.75 12.54
C CYS A 50 -3.57 8.24 12.86
N LEU A 51 -4.23 8.59 13.96
CA LEU A 51 -4.45 9.96 14.44
C LEU A 51 -3.73 10.24 15.76
N ASP A 52 -2.79 9.39 16.15
CA ASP A 52 -1.93 9.64 17.30
C ASP A 52 -1.04 10.87 17.05
N LYS A 53 -0.50 11.44 18.13
CA LYS A 53 0.37 12.62 18.06
C LYS A 53 1.58 12.30 17.15
N GLY A 54 1.83 13.18 16.17
CA GLY A 54 2.88 12.99 15.16
C GLY A 54 2.40 12.30 13.87
N TYR A 55 1.24 11.64 13.90
CA TYR A 55 0.59 11.00 12.76
C TYR A 55 -0.76 11.63 12.40
N PHE A 56 -1.31 12.51 13.24
CA PHE A 56 -2.50 13.29 12.89
C PHE A 56 -2.26 14.18 11.64
N PRO A 57 -3.05 14.06 10.56
CA PRO A 57 -2.90 14.90 9.37
C PRO A 57 -3.14 16.38 9.70
N MET A 58 -2.07 17.17 9.70
CA MET A 58 -2.10 18.63 9.91
C MET A 58 -1.59 19.34 8.66
N VAL A 59 -2.25 20.43 8.28
CA VAL A 59 -1.83 21.26 7.14
C VAL A 59 -0.47 21.92 7.43
N PRO A 60 0.51 21.87 6.50
CA PRO A 60 0.43 21.22 5.17
C PRO A 60 0.52 19.69 5.27
N CYS A 61 -0.44 18.99 4.65
CA CYS A 61 -0.43 17.53 4.53
C CYS A 61 -0.67 17.12 3.07
N LEU A 62 0.31 16.42 2.49
CA LEU A 62 0.25 15.85 1.15
C LEU A 62 -0.17 14.38 1.22
N VAL A 63 -1.15 13.99 0.41
CA VAL A 63 -1.63 12.62 0.28
C VAL A 63 -1.53 12.18 -1.17
N TYR A 64 -0.93 11.02 -1.39
CA TYR A 64 -0.99 10.30 -2.66
C TYR A 64 -1.85 9.06 -2.51
N SER A 65 -2.79 8.88 -3.43
CA SER A 65 -3.75 7.77 -3.43
C SER A 65 -3.73 7.10 -4.80
N PHE A 66 -3.13 5.92 -4.87
CA PHE A 66 -2.97 5.14 -6.09
C PHE A 66 -4.01 4.03 -6.20
N GLY A 67 -4.56 3.88 -7.41
CA GLY A 67 -5.64 2.97 -7.78
C GLY A 67 -6.90 3.28 -7.00
N ILE A 68 -7.56 4.36 -7.40
CA ILE A 68 -8.82 4.77 -6.77
C ILE A 68 -10.03 4.06 -7.38
N GLY A 69 -9.90 3.44 -8.56
CA GLY A 69 -11.04 2.85 -9.25
C GLY A 69 -12.17 3.88 -9.44
N LEU A 70 -13.39 3.47 -9.12
CA LEU A 70 -14.55 4.36 -9.08
C LEU A 70 -14.91 4.80 -7.66
N GLU A 71 -14.00 4.62 -6.70
CA GLU A 71 -14.26 4.82 -5.28
C GLU A 71 -13.31 5.87 -4.70
N SER A 72 -13.75 7.12 -4.72
CA SER A 72 -12.97 8.31 -4.33
C SER A 72 -13.25 8.83 -2.92
N SER A 73 -14.01 8.08 -2.11
CA SER A 73 -14.48 8.57 -0.81
C SER A 73 -13.33 8.88 0.17
N PHE A 74 -12.31 8.02 0.25
CA PHE A 74 -11.10 8.28 1.05
C PHE A 74 -10.46 9.61 0.65
N ASP A 75 -10.22 9.81 -0.65
CA ASP A 75 -9.57 10.99 -1.20
C ASP A 75 -10.35 12.27 -0.86
N VAL A 76 -11.65 12.24 -1.12
CA VAL A 76 -12.57 13.35 -0.87
C VAL A 76 -12.66 13.68 0.62
N GLU A 77 -12.71 12.67 1.50
CA GLU A 77 -12.75 12.89 2.94
C GLU A 77 -11.42 13.40 3.50
N MET A 78 -10.28 12.94 2.98
CA MET A 78 -8.97 13.50 3.34
C MET A 78 -8.88 15.00 3.04
N GLN A 79 -9.45 15.43 1.90
CA GLN A 79 -9.56 16.87 1.59
C GLN A 79 -10.56 17.58 2.51
N LYS A 80 -11.77 17.03 2.69
CA LYS A 80 -12.85 17.73 3.42
C LYS A 80 -12.63 17.81 4.93
N ILE A 81 -12.15 16.73 5.55
CA ILE A 81 -12.04 16.61 7.01
C ILE A 81 -10.70 17.17 7.49
N PHE A 82 -9.60 16.86 6.78
CA PHE A 82 -8.25 17.21 7.21
C PHE A 82 -7.64 18.38 6.43
N SER A 83 -8.33 18.87 5.38
CA SER A 83 -7.81 19.95 4.51
C SER A 83 -6.46 19.60 3.87
N CYS A 84 -6.20 18.31 3.63
CA CYS A 84 -4.99 17.86 2.95
C CYS A 84 -5.04 18.16 1.45
N GLU A 85 -3.87 18.39 0.88
CA GLU A 85 -3.66 18.32 -0.55
C GLU A 85 -3.62 16.85 -0.96
N VAL A 86 -4.55 16.43 -1.81
CA VAL A 86 -4.72 15.01 -2.19
C VAL A 86 -4.58 14.88 -3.70
N HIS A 87 -3.68 14.01 -4.14
CA HIS A 87 -3.53 13.63 -5.54
C HIS A 87 -3.92 12.17 -5.71
N SER A 88 -4.88 11.95 -6.61
CA SER A 88 -5.48 10.65 -6.86
C SER A 88 -5.04 10.14 -8.23
N PHE A 89 -4.64 8.88 -8.31
CA PHE A 89 -3.96 8.33 -9.48
C PHE A 89 -4.62 7.03 -9.92
N ASP A 90 -5.03 6.94 -11.18
CA ASP A 90 -5.51 5.70 -11.77
C ASP A 90 -5.40 5.72 -13.31
N PRO A 91 -4.60 4.84 -13.95
CA PRO A 91 -4.46 4.82 -15.40
C PRO A 91 -5.54 3.98 -16.11
N PHE A 92 -6.40 3.27 -15.37
CA PHE A 92 -7.42 2.36 -15.90
C PHE A 92 -8.82 2.96 -15.92
N VAL A 93 -9.07 3.99 -15.10
CA VAL A 93 -10.40 4.56 -14.92
C VAL A 93 -10.71 5.65 -15.94
N ASN A 94 -11.93 5.61 -16.49
CA ASN A 94 -12.48 6.71 -17.26
C ASN A 94 -12.96 7.83 -16.33
N LYS A 95 -12.41 9.04 -16.51
CA LYS A 95 -12.70 10.24 -15.72
C LYS A 95 -14.20 10.50 -15.52
N THR A 96 -15.04 10.23 -16.53
CA THR A 96 -16.48 10.49 -16.44
C THR A 96 -17.21 9.62 -15.40
N GLY A 97 -16.62 8.51 -14.97
CA GLY A 97 -17.19 7.61 -13.97
C GLY A 97 -16.82 7.95 -12.53
N ILE A 98 -15.83 8.82 -12.29
CA ILE A 98 -15.30 9.06 -10.95
C ILE A 98 -16.22 10.00 -10.17
N PRO A 99 -16.78 9.57 -9.03
CA PRO A 99 -17.57 10.44 -8.17
C PRO A 99 -16.73 11.63 -7.68
N ASN A 100 -17.33 12.83 -7.65
CA ASN A 100 -16.70 14.06 -7.15
C ASN A 100 -15.39 14.47 -7.84
N LEU A 101 -15.14 14.02 -9.08
CA LEU A 101 -13.90 14.32 -9.81
C LEU A 101 -13.52 15.82 -9.82
N SER A 102 -14.50 16.72 -9.89
CA SER A 102 -14.27 18.17 -9.90
C SER A 102 -13.64 18.71 -8.61
N LEU A 103 -13.65 17.94 -7.53
CA LEU A 103 -13.04 18.30 -6.24
C LEU A 103 -11.63 17.71 -6.08
N MET A 104 -11.18 16.86 -7.01
CA MET A 104 -9.97 16.04 -6.87
C MET A 104 -8.86 16.51 -7.80
N ASN A 105 -7.61 16.41 -7.34
CA ASN A 105 -6.45 16.48 -8.23
C ASN A 105 -6.20 15.09 -8.84
N PHE A 106 -7.02 14.72 -9.83
CA PHE A 106 -6.96 13.39 -10.45
C PHE A 106 -5.98 13.32 -11.63
N HIS A 107 -5.19 12.24 -11.65
CA HIS A 107 -4.17 11.95 -12.66
C HIS A 107 -4.42 10.57 -13.29
N SER A 108 -4.50 10.52 -14.61
CA SER A 108 -4.55 9.26 -15.37
C SER A 108 -3.15 8.65 -15.52
N ILE A 109 -2.48 8.43 -14.39
CA ILE A 109 -1.10 7.95 -14.29
C ILE A 109 -1.08 6.78 -13.32
N GLY A 110 -0.42 5.68 -13.70
CA GLY A 110 -0.12 4.57 -12.78
C GLY A 110 1.24 4.72 -12.13
N ILE A 111 1.44 4.01 -11.02
CA ILE A 111 2.77 3.88 -10.40
C ILE A 111 3.36 2.51 -10.74
N MET A 112 4.66 2.48 -11.06
CA MET A 112 5.42 1.24 -11.20
C MET A 112 6.91 1.44 -10.88
N ASP A 113 7.73 0.45 -11.20
CA ASP A 113 9.17 0.41 -11.00
C ASP A 113 10.00 1.22 -12.03
N ARG A 114 9.33 1.80 -13.04
CA ARG A 114 9.92 2.62 -14.10
C ARG A 114 8.91 3.63 -14.66
N THR A 115 9.42 4.66 -15.32
CA THR A 115 8.59 5.62 -16.06
C THR A 115 8.51 5.19 -17.52
N ASP A 116 7.30 4.87 -17.99
CA ASP A 116 7.09 4.25 -19.30
C ASP A 116 5.63 4.39 -19.77
N VAL A 117 5.38 4.12 -21.05
CA VAL A 117 4.04 3.98 -21.61
C VAL A 117 3.78 2.51 -21.92
N VAL A 118 2.81 1.91 -21.24
CA VAL A 118 2.44 0.49 -21.41
C VAL A 118 0.99 0.41 -21.82
N SER A 119 0.71 -0.18 -22.99
CA SER A 119 -0.65 -0.30 -23.53
C SER A 119 -1.40 1.04 -23.53
N ASP A 120 -0.77 2.08 -24.09
CA ASP A 120 -1.28 3.45 -24.20
C ASP A 120 -1.57 4.15 -22.86
N ARG A 121 -1.03 3.64 -21.75
CA ARG A 121 -1.17 4.22 -20.41
C ARG A 121 0.18 4.68 -19.87
N VAL A 122 0.17 5.84 -19.24
CA VAL A 122 1.37 6.41 -18.61
C VAL A 122 1.55 5.79 -17.23
N PHE A 123 2.76 5.31 -16.96
CA PHE A 123 3.18 4.93 -15.63
C PHE A 123 4.46 5.64 -15.26
N MET A 124 4.62 5.95 -13.98
CA MET A 124 5.77 6.65 -13.44
C MET A 124 6.29 5.99 -12.17
N THR A 125 7.56 6.23 -11.85
CA THR A 125 8.10 5.95 -10.51
C THR A 125 7.56 6.97 -9.51
N LEU A 126 7.55 6.64 -8.20
CA LEU A 126 7.16 7.62 -7.17
C LEU A 126 8.01 8.89 -7.23
N SER A 127 9.31 8.74 -7.49
CA SER A 127 10.25 9.87 -7.62
C SER A 127 9.88 10.79 -8.79
N ASP A 128 9.55 10.23 -9.94
CA ASP A 128 9.18 11.02 -11.11
C ASP A 128 7.79 11.65 -10.98
N ILE A 129 6.85 11.02 -10.28
CA ILE A 129 5.57 11.63 -9.93
C ILE A 129 5.78 12.88 -9.08
N ARG A 130 6.62 12.79 -8.05
CA ARG A 130 6.93 13.94 -7.19
C ARG A 130 7.58 15.07 -7.98
N LYS A 131 8.51 14.77 -8.89
CA LYS A 131 9.12 15.77 -9.78
C LYS A 131 8.08 16.39 -10.72
N TYR A 132 7.22 15.56 -11.32
CA TYR A 132 6.17 15.99 -12.23
C TYR A 132 5.19 16.97 -11.57
N LEU A 133 4.86 16.74 -10.29
CA LEU A 133 4.00 17.61 -9.49
C LEU A 133 4.75 18.74 -8.76
N ASN A 134 6.08 18.81 -8.89
CA ASN A 134 6.93 19.76 -8.18
C ASN A 134 6.82 19.69 -6.64
N HIS A 135 6.63 18.49 -6.10
CA HIS A 135 6.47 18.24 -4.66
C HIS A 135 7.81 17.88 -4.00
N THR A 136 8.23 18.70 -3.03
CA THR A 136 9.50 18.52 -2.29
C THR A 136 9.29 18.22 -0.80
N GLU A 137 8.08 18.48 -0.30
CA GLU A 137 7.62 18.21 1.06
C GLU A 137 7.41 16.72 1.34
N ASN A 138 7.20 16.38 2.62
CA ASN A 138 6.94 15.00 3.00
C ASN A 138 5.54 14.55 2.55
N VAL A 139 5.44 13.30 2.08
CA VAL A 139 4.16 12.65 1.80
C VAL A 139 3.60 12.17 3.14
N PHE A 140 2.51 12.80 3.58
CA PHE A 140 1.91 12.47 4.87
C PHE A 140 1.25 11.07 4.82
N ILE A 141 0.53 10.78 3.74
CA ILE A 141 -0.03 9.45 3.48
C ILE A 141 0.29 9.02 2.06
N LEU A 142 0.86 7.84 1.92
CA LEU A 142 0.93 7.10 0.66
C LEU A 142 -0.06 5.93 0.75
N LYS A 143 -1.20 6.06 0.07
CA LYS A 143 -2.20 5.01 -0.09
C LYS A 143 -2.01 4.32 -1.44
N MET A 144 -2.01 2.99 -1.49
CA MET A 144 -1.74 2.23 -2.71
C MET A 144 -2.51 0.91 -2.73
N ASP A 145 -3.37 0.78 -3.72
CA ASP A 145 -4.09 -0.43 -4.11
C ASP A 145 -4.04 -0.45 -5.64
N ILE A 146 -3.14 -1.25 -6.23
CA ILE A 146 -2.77 -1.12 -7.65
C ILE A 146 -2.61 -2.49 -8.33
N GLU A 147 -3.33 -3.49 -7.83
CA GLU A 147 -3.47 -4.81 -8.45
C GLU A 147 -2.12 -5.46 -8.81
N MET A 148 -1.43 -5.99 -7.79
CA MET A 148 -0.14 -6.70 -7.87
C MET A 148 1.09 -5.82 -8.11
N ALA A 149 0.93 -4.56 -8.53
CA ALA A 149 2.05 -3.68 -8.79
C ALA A 149 2.67 -3.07 -7.52
N GLU A 150 2.11 -3.34 -6.33
CA GLU A 150 2.57 -2.78 -5.05
C GLU A 150 4.03 -3.14 -4.79
N TRP A 151 4.37 -4.43 -4.91
CA TRP A 151 5.68 -4.96 -4.55
C TRP A 151 6.82 -4.30 -5.35
N ARG A 152 6.66 -4.21 -6.67
CA ARG A 152 7.66 -3.58 -7.54
C ARG A 152 7.72 -2.07 -7.33
N SER A 153 6.58 -1.41 -7.16
CA SER A 153 6.50 0.04 -6.93
C SER A 153 7.16 0.42 -5.61
N LEU A 154 6.89 -0.32 -4.53
CA LEU A 154 7.53 -0.13 -3.23
C LEU A 154 9.02 -0.44 -3.29
N THR A 155 9.43 -1.50 -3.99
CA THR A 155 10.87 -1.81 -4.18
C THR A 155 11.61 -0.64 -4.82
N LYS A 156 11.02 -0.04 -5.86
CA LYS A 156 11.59 1.12 -6.53
C LYS A 156 11.57 2.37 -5.63
N ALA A 157 10.46 2.65 -4.96
CA ALA A 157 10.34 3.78 -4.03
C ALA A 157 11.35 3.69 -2.87
N ILE A 158 11.63 2.48 -2.36
CA ILE A 158 12.68 2.24 -1.37
C ILE A 158 14.06 2.53 -1.96
N SER A 159 14.36 2.00 -3.15
CA SER A 159 15.64 2.20 -3.82
C SER A 159 15.92 3.67 -4.14
N ASP A 160 14.87 4.46 -4.39
CA ASP A 160 14.98 5.88 -4.70
C ASP A 160 15.00 6.77 -3.45
N GLY A 161 14.87 6.18 -2.24
CA GLY A 161 14.79 6.92 -0.98
C GLY A 161 13.45 7.63 -0.75
N GLU A 162 12.45 7.42 -1.61
CA GLU A 162 11.19 8.15 -1.54
C GLU A 162 10.34 7.77 -0.32
N LEU A 163 10.47 6.53 0.16
CA LEU A 163 9.81 6.10 1.39
C LEU A 163 10.41 6.75 2.65
N ASP A 164 11.55 7.44 2.54
CA ASP A 164 12.04 8.23 3.66
C ASP A 164 11.17 9.43 3.99
N HIS A 165 10.47 9.93 2.99
CA HIS A 165 9.58 11.08 3.06
C HIS A 165 8.13 10.72 3.40
N VAL A 166 7.82 9.44 3.63
CA VAL A 166 6.47 8.94 3.90
C VAL A 166 6.23 8.78 5.40
N LYS A 167 5.14 9.36 5.93
CA LYS A 167 4.75 9.24 7.35
C LYS A 167 3.86 8.02 7.62
N GLN A 168 2.83 7.84 6.82
CA GLN A 168 1.94 6.67 6.86
C GLN A 168 1.90 5.99 5.49
N LEU A 169 2.05 4.67 5.48
CA LEU A 169 1.94 3.83 4.29
C LEU A 169 0.72 2.94 4.46
N LEU A 170 -0.28 3.12 3.59
CA LEU A 170 -1.50 2.33 3.58
C LEU A 170 -1.52 1.55 2.27
N VAL A 171 -1.47 0.22 2.33
CA VAL A 171 -1.29 -0.61 1.14
C VAL A 171 -2.22 -1.81 1.18
N GLU A 172 -2.85 -2.15 0.06
CA GLU A 172 -3.44 -3.46 -0.13
C GLU A 172 -2.38 -4.40 -0.72
N PHE A 173 -1.84 -5.29 0.11
CA PHE A 173 -0.90 -6.30 -0.38
C PHE A 173 -1.66 -7.40 -1.11
N HIS A 174 -1.50 -7.38 -2.42
CA HIS A 174 -1.96 -8.36 -3.38
C HIS A 174 -0.95 -9.51 -3.52
N VAL A 175 -1.35 -10.73 -3.15
CA VAL A 175 -0.54 -11.95 -3.34
C VAL A 175 -1.26 -12.93 -4.28
N LEU A 176 -0.51 -13.61 -5.15
CA LEU A 176 -1.07 -14.60 -6.08
C LEU A 176 -1.14 -16.01 -5.46
N TYR A 177 -2.07 -16.81 -6.00
CA TYR A 177 -2.21 -18.24 -5.72
C TYR A 177 -1.03 -19.05 -6.26
N TYR A 178 -0.67 -20.10 -5.53
CA TYR A 178 0.49 -20.96 -5.79
C TYR A 178 0.19 -22.09 -6.79
N THR A 179 1.16 -22.38 -7.66
CA THR A 179 1.36 -23.70 -8.27
C THR A 179 2.75 -24.21 -7.86
N ALA A 180 2.92 -25.54 -7.75
CA ALA A 180 4.14 -26.19 -7.24
C ALA A 180 5.47 -25.73 -7.88
N GLU A 181 5.41 -25.14 -9.08
CA GLU A 181 6.55 -24.68 -9.87
C GLU A 181 7.06 -23.28 -9.48
N SER A 182 6.31 -22.49 -8.69
CA SER A 182 6.61 -21.07 -8.45
C SER A 182 7.25 -20.76 -7.08
N LYS A 183 7.96 -21.75 -6.52
CA LYS A 183 8.58 -21.77 -5.16
C LYS A 183 9.32 -20.49 -4.72
N TRP A 184 9.63 -19.58 -5.65
CA TRP A 184 10.48 -18.40 -5.44
C TRP A 184 9.78 -17.04 -5.38
N ASN A 185 8.54 -16.83 -5.84
CA ASN A 185 8.23 -15.47 -6.34
C ASN A 185 7.22 -14.59 -5.57
N VAL A 186 6.36 -15.10 -4.70
CA VAL A 186 5.33 -14.22 -4.08
C VAL A 186 5.61 -13.98 -2.60
N PHE A 187 5.43 -14.99 -1.73
CA PHE A 187 5.61 -14.81 -0.28
C PHE A 187 7.06 -14.49 0.10
N HIS A 188 8.03 -15.11 -0.57
CA HIS A 188 9.45 -14.81 -0.37
C HIS A 188 9.77 -13.34 -0.69
N ASN A 189 9.38 -12.88 -1.89
CA ASN A 189 9.58 -11.49 -2.31
C ASN A 189 8.81 -10.50 -1.44
N ALA A 190 7.59 -10.87 -1.01
CA ALA A 190 6.82 -10.09 -0.05
C ALA A 190 7.60 -9.91 1.25
N PHE A 191 8.19 -10.97 1.81
CA PHE A 191 9.01 -10.86 3.02
C PHE A 191 10.26 -10.00 2.84
N ILE A 192 10.94 -10.07 1.68
CA ILE A 192 12.06 -9.18 1.38
C ILE A 192 11.62 -7.71 1.47
N ILE A 193 10.48 -7.37 0.88
CA ILE A 193 9.98 -5.99 0.84
C ILE A 193 9.49 -5.56 2.22
N ILE A 194 8.72 -6.40 2.92
CA ILE A 194 8.27 -6.15 4.30
C ILE A 194 9.47 -5.91 5.22
N LYS A 195 10.55 -6.70 5.08
CA LYS A 195 11.78 -6.50 5.86
C LYS A 195 12.39 -5.14 5.57
N LYS A 196 12.52 -4.74 4.31
CA LYS A 196 13.01 -3.40 3.95
C LYS A 196 12.13 -2.27 4.49
N LEU A 197 10.81 -2.43 4.46
CA LEU A 197 9.88 -1.47 5.07
C LEU A 197 10.13 -1.37 6.59
N MET A 198 10.34 -2.51 7.25
CA MET A 198 10.65 -2.54 8.68
C MET A 198 12.03 -1.95 9.00
N ASP A 199 13.03 -2.13 8.13
CA ASP A 199 14.35 -1.50 8.25
C ASP A 199 14.27 0.03 8.07
N LEU A 200 13.30 0.51 7.29
CA LEU A 200 12.91 1.93 7.20
C LEU A 200 11.96 2.37 8.34
N ASN A 201 11.87 1.60 9.42
CA ASN A 201 11.03 1.86 10.60
C ASN A 201 9.51 1.92 10.36
N PHE A 202 8.99 1.38 9.25
CA PHE A 202 7.55 1.17 9.15
C PHE A 202 7.10 0.05 10.08
N ARG A 203 6.03 0.30 10.83
CA ARG A 203 5.39 -0.69 11.72
C ARG A 203 3.89 -0.69 11.50
N THR A 204 3.32 -1.89 11.38
CA THR A 204 1.89 -2.07 11.17
C THR A 204 1.09 -1.74 12.42
N PHE A 205 0.08 -0.88 12.30
CA PHE A 205 -0.86 -0.56 13.38
C PHE A 205 -2.28 -1.09 13.15
N SER A 206 -2.62 -1.44 11.90
CA SER A 206 -3.91 -2.01 11.55
C SER A 206 -3.79 -2.94 10.32
N ILE A 207 -4.52 -4.05 10.33
CA ILE A 207 -4.68 -4.97 9.20
C ILE A 207 -6.16 -5.30 9.02
N THR A 208 -6.65 -5.24 7.80
CA THR A 208 -7.98 -5.74 7.42
C THR A 208 -7.83 -6.77 6.29
N LYS A 209 -8.56 -7.88 6.39
CA LYS A 209 -8.62 -8.91 5.35
C LYS A 209 -9.71 -8.53 4.35
N ASN A 210 -9.38 -8.52 3.06
CA ASN A 210 -10.39 -8.33 2.02
C ASN A 210 -10.99 -9.71 1.69
N GLU A 211 -12.27 -9.90 2.04
CA GLU A 211 -12.97 -11.18 1.90
C GLU A 211 -13.44 -11.47 0.47
N ASP A 212 -13.36 -10.49 -0.44
CA ASP A 212 -13.67 -10.71 -1.87
C ASP A 212 -12.49 -11.33 -2.64
N CYS A 213 -11.32 -11.38 -1.99
CA CYS A 213 -10.05 -11.88 -2.52
C CYS A 213 -9.67 -13.28 -2.00
N ASN A 214 -10.60 -14.23 -1.95
CA ASN A 214 -10.33 -15.54 -1.33
C ASN A 214 -9.65 -16.56 -2.26
N TYR A 215 -8.91 -17.49 -1.65
CA TYR A 215 -8.38 -18.70 -2.29
C TYR A 215 -8.27 -19.86 -1.29
N VAL A 216 -8.10 -21.09 -1.80
CA VAL A 216 -7.92 -22.30 -0.97
C VAL A 216 -6.42 -22.58 -0.82
N SER A 217 -5.91 -22.55 0.41
CA SER A 217 -4.50 -22.77 0.73
C SER A 217 -4.05 -24.24 0.60
N HIS A 218 -2.74 -24.50 0.75
CA HIS A 218 -2.19 -25.86 0.75
C HIS A 218 -2.77 -26.77 1.85
N LYS A 219 -3.34 -26.19 2.91
CA LYS A 219 -4.01 -26.89 4.02
C LYS A 219 -5.51 -27.09 3.79
N ASN A 220 -6.01 -26.76 2.60
CA ASN A 220 -7.44 -26.77 2.27
C ASN A 220 -8.26 -25.82 3.18
N ILE A 221 -7.67 -24.68 3.54
CA ILE A 221 -8.30 -23.61 4.34
C ILE A 221 -8.53 -22.41 3.42
N LEU A 222 -9.73 -21.81 3.51
CA LEU A 222 -10.05 -20.56 2.81
C LEU A 222 -9.28 -19.39 3.45
N LEU A 223 -8.40 -18.76 2.68
CA LEU A 223 -7.61 -17.60 3.07
C LEU A 223 -7.86 -16.45 2.10
N THR A 224 -7.54 -15.22 2.52
CA THR A 224 -7.51 -14.07 1.60
C THR A 224 -6.12 -13.91 0.99
N ARG A 225 -6.10 -13.38 -0.22
CA ARG A 225 -4.89 -12.99 -0.95
C ARG A 225 -4.72 -11.46 -1.05
N CYS A 226 -5.59 -10.70 -0.40
CA CYS A 226 -5.56 -9.23 -0.38
C CYS A 226 -5.65 -8.74 1.07
N TYR A 227 -4.61 -8.03 1.50
CA TYR A 227 -4.47 -7.54 2.88
C TYR A 227 -4.32 -6.03 2.89
N ASN A 228 -5.29 -5.32 3.46
CA ASN A 228 -5.19 -3.89 3.72
C ASN A 228 -4.32 -3.66 4.96
N VAL A 229 -3.05 -3.35 4.74
CA VAL A 229 -2.02 -3.15 5.76
C VAL A 229 -1.73 -1.66 5.92
N HIS A 230 -1.87 -1.18 7.15
CA HIS A 230 -1.72 0.23 7.49
C HIS A 230 -0.52 0.38 8.43
N MET A 231 0.48 1.13 7.99
CA MET A 231 1.76 1.27 8.67
C MET A 231 2.05 2.73 8.97
N ILE A 232 2.71 2.96 10.10
CA ILE A 232 3.29 4.26 10.47
C ILE A 232 4.82 4.13 10.52
N LYS A 233 5.53 5.18 10.13
CA LYS A 233 6.99 5.26 10.31
C LYS A 233 7.30 5.69 11.74
N VAL A 234 7.81 4.78 12.56
CA VAL A 234 8.20 5.08 13.95
C VAL A 234 9.57 5.76 13.99
N SER A 235 9.72 6.71 14.91
CA SER A 235 10.98 7.41 15.18
C SER A 235 11.89 6.60 16.09
#